data_AF-A0A532C7N9-F1
#
_entry.id   AF-A0A532C7N9-F1
#
_cell.length_a   1.000
_cell.length_b   1.000
_cell.length_c   1.000
_cell.angle_alpha   90.00
_cell.angle_beta   90.00
_cell.angle_gamma   90.00
#
_symmetry.space_group_name_H-M   'P 1'
#
loop_
_entity.id
_entity.type
_entity.pdbx_description
1 polymer ?
#
loop_
_entity_poly.entity_id
_entity_poly.type
_entity_poly.pdbx_seq_one_letter_code
_entity_poly.pdbx_strand_id
1 'polypeptide(L)'
;MVFSGHVIGLLKEYMRDLVDQATQERQSQEQFGFTPLPYRPDQAISDLLALLDDRIESEGIQVGLPECFLHDMWTVCNEAVEPISTRIWLEGNLEGRSMTKTQTRELTYQALIEFMDSRSRERS
;
A
#
# COMPACT_ATOMS: atom_id res chain seq x y z
N MET A 1 -15.73 -0.90 9.78
CA MET A 1 -15.18 -2.12 10.38
C MET A 1 -13.84 -1.76 10.99
N VAL A 2 -13.48 -2.31 12.15
CA VAL A 2 -12.18 -2.08 12.77
C VAL A 2 -11.34 -3.34 12.52
N PHE A 3 -10.19 -3.19 11.86
CA PHE A 3 -9.26 -4.32 11.68
C PHE A 3 -8.57 -4.63 13.00
N SER A 4 -8.33 -5.91 13.27
CA SER A 4 -7.59 -6.33 14.46
C SER A 4 -6.11 -5.93 14.35
N GLY A 5 -5.44 -5.81 15.50
CA GLY A 5 -4.00 -5.52 15.53
C GLY A 5 -3.15 -6.56 14.77
N HIS A 6 -3.59 -7.82 14.76
CA HIS A 6 -2.98 -8.90 13.96
C HIS A 6 -3.06 -8.59 12.46
N VAL A 7 -4.24 -8.22 11.96
CA VAL A 7 -4.45 -7.88 10.55
C VAL A 7 -3.62 -6.66 10.15
N ILE A 8 -3.55 -5.63 11.00
CA ILE A 8 -2.71 -4.46 10.77
C ILE A 8 -1.21 -4.84 10.75
N GLY A 9 -0.78 -5.76 11.61
CA GLY A 9 0.58 -6.29 11.61
C GLY A 9 0.93 -6.97 10.29
N LEU A 10 0.07 -7.88 9.84
CA LEU A 10 0.23 -8.60 8.57
C LEU A 10 0.27 -7.64 7.36
N LEU A 11 -0.63 -6.65 7.34
CA LEU A 11 -0.65 -5.63 6.29
C LEU A 11 0.66 -4.85 6.23
N LYS A 12 1.22 -4.47 7.38
CA LYS A 12 2.50 -3.76 7.44
C LYS A 12 3.66 -4.62 6.92
N GLU A 13 3.66 -5.92 7.23
CA GLU A 13 4.65 -6.86 6.69
C GLU A 13 4.56 -6.95 5.17
N TYR A 14 3.37 -7.18 4.62
CA TYR A 14 3.17 -7.24 3.17
C TYR A 14 3.50 -5.91 2.45
N MET A 15 3.11 -4.78 3.04
CA MET A 15 3.47 -3.45 2.52
C MET A 15 4.99 -3.25 2.53
N ARG A 16 5.67 -3.71 3.58
CA ARG A 16 7.13 -3.65 3.70
C ARG A 16 7.81 -4.49 2.62
N ASP A 17 7.33 -5.72 2.40
CA ASP A 17 7.84 -6.59 1.34
C ASP A 17 7.73 -5.92 -0.04
N LEU A 18 6.60 -5.26 -0.32
CA LEU A 18 6.42 -4.53 -1.57
C LEU A 18 7.38 -3.32 -1.69
N VAL A 19 7.67 -2.62 -0.60
CA VAL A 19 8.66 -1.52 -0.59
C VAL A 19 10.07 -2.06 -0.83
N ASP A 20 10.42 -3.17 -0.21
CA ASP A 20 11.74 -3.80 -0.36
C ASP A 20 11.93 -4.35 -1.78
N GLN A 21 10.89 -4.95 -2.38
CA GLN A 21 10.89 -5.34 -3.80
C GLN A 21 11.13 -4.14 -4.72
N ALA A 22 10.40 -3.03 -4.52
CA ALA A 22 10.59 -1.81 -5.33
C ALA A 22 12.02 -1.24 -5.19
N THR A 23 12.63 -1.38 -4.01
CA THR A 23 14.01 -0.97 -3.76
C THR A 23 15.00 -1.82 -4.56
N GLN A 24 14.81 -3.14 -4.57
CA GLN A 24 15.64 -4.07 -5.34
C GLN A 24 15.49 -3.85 -6.85
N GLU A 25 14.25 -3.65 -7.33
CA GLU A 25 13.97 -3.32 -8.73
C GLU A 25 14.69 -2.04 -9.17
N ARG A 26 14.65 -0.98 -8.35
CA ARG A 26 15.35 0.28 -8.63
C ARG A 26 16.86 0.06 -8.73
N GLN A 27 17.45 -0.64 -7.78
CA GLN A 27 18.90 -0.95 -7.77
C GLN A 27 19.30 -1.71 -9.04
N SER A 28 18.49 -2.69 -9.45
CA SER A 28 18.70 -3.43 -10.70
C SER A 28 18.60 -2.52 -11.93
N GLN A 29 17.55 -1.70 -12.04
CA GLN A 29 17.37 -0.77 -13.17
C GLN A 29 18.52 0.23 -13.29
N GLU A 30 19.00 0.77 -12.17
CA GLU A 30 20.16 1.68 -12.14
C GLU A 30 21.44 0.98 -12.61
N GLN A 31 21.66 -0.27 -12.18
CA GLN A 31 22.82 -1.06 -12.60
C GLN A 31 22.84 -1.30 -14.11
N PHE A 32 21.68 -1.47 -14.74
CA PHE A 32 21.55 -1.71 -16.18
C PHE A 32 21.32 -0.43 -17.01
N GLY A 33 21.27 0.75 -16.37
CA GLY A 33 21.08 2.04 -17.05
C GLY A 33 19.67 2.29 -17.58
N PHE A 34 18.65 1.61 -17.04
CA PHE A 34 17.26 1.82 -17.43
C PHE A 34 16.65 3.03 -16.72
N THR A 35 15.79 3.76 -17.43
CA THR A 35 14.99 4.82 -16.82
C THR A 35 13.76 4.23 -16.12
N PRO A 36 13.57 4.45 -14.81
CA PRO A 36 12.40 3.97 -14.10
C PRO A 36 11.13 4.63 -14.63
N LEU A 37 10.07 3.83 -14.77
CA LEU A 37 8.75 4.32 -15.17
C LEU A 37 8.13 5.16 -14.04
N PRO A 38 7.32 6.18 -14.38
CA PRO A 38 6.55 6.90 -13.38
C PRO A 38 5.60 5.92 -12.67
N TYR A 39 5.54 6.02 -11.36
CA TYR A 39 4.74 5.15 -10.52
C TYR A 39 3.80 5.97 -9.65
N ARG A 40 2.57 5.49 -9.46
CA ARG A 40 1.50 6.27 -8.85
C ARG A 40 0.87 5.60 -7.62
N PRO A 41 0.23 6.37 -6.72
CA PRO A 41 -0.42 5.82 -5.54
C PRO A 41 -1.53 4.80 -5.84
N ASP A 42 -2.32 5.00 -6.89
CA ASP A 42 -3.36 4.06 -7.33
C ASP A 42 -2.77 2.71 -7.75
N GLN A 43 -1.57 2.71 -8.35
CA GLN A 43 -0.84 1.49 -8.67
C GLN A 43 -0.33 0.79 -7.42
N ALA A 44 0.16 1.52 -6.42
CA ALA A 44 0.57 0.93 -5.13
C ALA A 44 -0.61 0.27 -4.40
N ILE A 45 -1.77 0.91 -4.40
CA ILE A 45 -3.00 0.34 -3.83
C ILE A 45 -3.42 -0.92 -4.61
N SER A 46 -3.36 -0.88 -5.94
CA SER A 46 -3.69 -2.03 -6.78
C SER A 46 -2.74 -3.21 -6.55
N ASP A 47 -1.44 -2.96 -6.47
CA ASP A 47 -0.42 -3.98 -6.19
C ASP A 47 -0.62 -4.62 -4.82
N LEU A 48 -1.01 -3.83 -3.81
CA LEU A 48 -1.36 -4.34 -2.49
C LEU A 48 -2.60 -5.24 -2.55
N LEU A 49 -3.67 -4.82 -3.22
CA LEU A 49 -4.90 -5.62 -3.34
C LEU A 49 -4.64 -6.94 -4.08
N ALA A 50 -3.84 -6.91 -5.15
CA ALA A 50 -3.42 -8.11 -5.86
C ALA A 50 -2.61 -9.07 -4.96
N LEU A 51 -1.66 -8.54 -4.18
CA LEU A 51 -0.91 -9.35 -3.22
C LEU A 51 -1.82 -9.97 -2.16
N LEU A 52 -2.80 -9.23 -1.66
CA LEU A 52 -3.74 -9.74 -0.66
C LEU A 52 -4.64 -10.84 -1.22
N ASP A 53 -5.08 -10.70 -2.47
CA ASP A 53 -5.84 -11.73 -3.19
C ASP A 53 -5.03 -13.03 -3.31
N ASP A 54 -3.79 -12.94 -3.84
CA ASP A 54 -2.87 -14.08 -3.96
C ASP A 54 -2.58 -14.76 -2.61
N ARG A 55 -2.38 -13.96 -1.55
CA ARG A 55 -2.10 -14.48 -0.20
C ARG A 55 -3.32 -15.15 0.41
N ILE A 56 -4.53 -14.65 0.17
CA ILE A 56 -5.75 -15.28 0.67
C ILE A 56 -6.01 -16.60 -0.06
N GLU A 57 -5.81 -16.66 -1.38
CA GLU A 57 -5.91 -17.91 -2.13
C GLU A 57 -4.89 -18.95 -1.66
N SER A 58 -3.65 -18.53 -1.36
CA SER A 58 -2.57 -19.43 -0.97
C SER A 58 -2.55 -19.79 0.53
N GLU A 59 -2.97 -18.88 1.42
CA GLU A 59 -2.72 -18.96 2.87
C GLU A 59 -3.98 -18.72 3.73
N GLY A 60 -5.12 -18.34 3.13
CA GLY A 60 -6.23 -17.62 3.78
C GLY A 60 -6.73 -18.18 5.12
N ILE A 61 -6.87 -19.51 5.25
CA ILE A 61 -7.31 -20.14 6.52
C ILE A 61 -6.17 -20.20 7.56
N GLN A 62 -4.92 -20.30 7.12
CA GLN A 62 -3.76 -20.48 8.00
C GLN A 62 -3.34 -19.17 8.70
N VAL A 63 -3.63 -18.02 8.10
CA VAL A 63 -3.26 -16.68 8.65
C VAL A 63 -4.34 -16.04 9.54
N GLY A 64 -5.49 -16.68 9.70
CA GLY A 64 -6.55 -16.22 10.60
C GLY A 64 -7.26 -14.94 10.11
N LEU A 65 -7.36 -14.74 8.80
CA LEU A 65 -8.03 -13.58 8.22
C LEU A 65 -9.57 -13.72 8.31
N PRO A 66 -10.31 -12.63 8.55
CA PRO A 66 -11.77 -12.62 8.47
C PRO A 66 -12.27 -13.04 7.07
N GLU A 67 -13.43 -13.70 7.01
CA GLU A 67 -14.04 -14.15 5.75
C GLU A 67 -14.25 -13.01 4.74
N CYS A 68 -14.67 -11.83 5.22
CA CYS A 68 -14.90 -10.66 4.38
C CYS A 68 -13.66 -9.76 4.22
N PHE A 69 -12.47 -10.19 4.66
CA PHE A 69 -11.29 -9.33 4.75
C PHE A 69 -10.92 -8.66 3.43
N LEU A 70 -10.87 -9.42 2.32
CA LEU A 70 -10.52 -8.86 1.01
C LEU A 70 -11.55 -7.82 0.56
N HIS A 71 -12.83 -8.08 0.78
CA HIS A 71 -13.91 -7.14 0.45
C HIS A 71 -13.82 -5.86 1.29
N ASP A 72 -13.54 -5.98 2.58
CA ASP A 72 -13.33 -4.84 3.48
C ASP A 72 -12.12 -4.01 3.03
N MET A 73 -11.02 -4.66 2.65
CA MET A 73 -9.82 -4.00 2.12
C MET A 73 -10.10 -3.29 0.81
N TRP A 74 -10.81 -3.92 -0.12
CA TRP A 74 -11.26 -3.26 -1.35
C TRP A 74 -12.05 -2.00 -1.06
N THR A 75 -13.02 -2.07 -0.14
CA THR A 75 -13.85 -0.92 0.24
C THR A 75 -13.00 0.21 0.82
N VAL A 76 -12.10 -0.12 1.75
CA VAL A 76 -11.20 0.86 2.38
C VAL A 76 -10.28 1.50 1.36
N CYS A 77 -9.62 0.71 0.52
CA CYS A 77 -8.72 1.21 -0.52
C CYS A 77 -9.45 2.11 -1.53
N ASN A 78 -10.67 1.75 -1.92
CA ASN A 78 -11.47 2.53 -2.87
C ASN A 78 -11.90 3.89 -2.29
N GLU A 79 -12.20 3.96 -0.99
CA GLU A 79 -12.45 5.22 -0.29
C GLU A 79 -11.17 6.04 -0.05
N ALA A 80 -10.03 5.37 0.14
CA ALA A 80 -8.76 6.00 0.48
C ALA A 80 -7.98 6.52 -0.74
N VAL A 81 -8.24 5.99 -1.94
CA VAL A 81 -7.41 6.27 -3.14
C VAL A 81 -7.34 7.75 -3.47
N GLU A 82 -8.47 8.46 -3.45
CA GLU A 82 -8.53 9.89 -3.76
C GLU A 82 -7.77 10.74 -2.72
N PRO A 83 -8.10 10.69 -1.41
CA PRO A 83 -7.39 11.51 -0.42
C PRO A 83 -5.90 11.18 -0.31
N ILE A 84 -5.51 9.91 -0.47
CA ILE A 84 -4.09 9.51 -0.48
C ILE A 84 -3.38 10.05 -1.72
N SER A 85 -4.00 9.96 -2.90
CA SER A 85 -3.41 10.48 -4.14
C SER A 85 -3.21 11.99 -4.07
N THR A 86 -4.19 12.73 -3.54
CA THR A 86 -4.05 14.18 -3.33
C THR A 86 -2.90 14.49 -2.38
N ARG A 87 -2.79 13.77 -1.25
CA ARG A 87 -1.70 13.98 -0.27
C ARG A 87 -0.33 13.75 -0.90
N ILE A 88 -0.14 12.63 -1.60
CA ILE A 88 1.16 12.28 -2.18
C ILE A 88 1.52 13.21 -3.32
N TRP A 89 0.55 13.64 -4.12
CA TRP A 89 0.78 14.67 -5.13
C TRP A 89 1.26 15.98 -4.50
N LEU A 90 0.66 16.41 -3.38
CA LEU A 90 1.13 17.59 -2.66
C LEU A 90 2.56 17.40 -2.14
N GLU A 91 2.88 16.26 -1.54
CA GLU A 91 4.24 15.97 -1.04
C GLU A 91 5.28 16.00 -2.17
N GLY A 92 4.99 15.34 -3.30
CA GLY A 92 5.89 15.33 -4.45
C GLY A 92 6.11 16.71 -5.10
N ASN A 93 5.10 17.58 -5.10
CA ASN A 93 5.24 18.94 -5.62
C ASN A 93 6.01 19.85 -4.65
N LEU A 94 5.89 19.64 -3.34
CA LEU A 94 6.63 20.41 -2.34
C LEU A 94 8.14 20.15 -2.40
N GLU A 95 8.55 18.93 -2.76
CA GLU A 95 9.97 18.56 -2.89
C GLU A 95 10.60 18.94 -4.25
N GLY A 96 9.80 19.40 -5.22
CA GLY A 96 10.28 19.81 -6.55
C GLY A 96 10.97 18.68 -7.34
N ARG A 97 10.75 17.42 -6.96
CA ARG A 97 11.34 16.22 -7.58
C ARG A 97 10.29 15.14 -7.79
N SER A 98 10.42 14.38 -8.89
CA SER A 98 9.61 13.19 -9.09
C SER A 98 9.99 12.13 -8.06
N MET A 99 9.02 11.67 -7.29
CA MET A 99 9.21 10.57 -6.35
C MET A 99 9.57 9.27 -7.07
N THR A 100 10.43 8.47 -6.46
CA THR A 100 10.71 7.11 -6.92
C THR A 100 9.55 6.16 -6.61
N LYS A 101 9.51 4.99 -7.27
CA LYS A 101 8.55 3.91 -6.97
C LYS A 101 8.57 3.52 -5.48
N THR A 102 9.76 3.36 -4.90
CA THR A 102 9.93 3.04 -3.48
C THR A 102 9.30 4.09 -2.58
N GLN A 103 9.64 5.38 -2.78
CA GLN A 103 9.08 6.47 -1.98
C GLN A 103 7.56 6.58 -2.14
N THR A 104 7.06 6.39 -3.37
CA THR A 104 5.62 6.44 -3.64
C THR A 104 4.90 5.30 -2.91
N ARG A 105 5.42 4.07 -2.93
CA ARG A 105 4.86 2.95 -2.16
C ARG A 105 4.88 3.23 -0.66
N GLU A 106 6.01 3.68 -0.13
CA GLU A 106 6.18 3.94 1.30
C GLU A 106 5.20 4.99 1.81
N LEU A 107 5.10 6.15 1.13
CA LEU A 107 4.13 7.19 1.51
C LEU A 107 2.68 6.73 1.32
N THR A 108 2.38 5.96 0.27
CA THR A 108 1.02 5.42 0.05
C THR A 108 0.60 4.50 1.17
N TYR A 109 1.46 3.56 1.56
CA TYR A 109 1.15 2.58 2.60
C TYR A 109 1.09 3.22 3.98
N GLN A 110 1.98 4.17 4.27
CA GLN A 110 1.87 4.95 5.51
C GLN A 110 0.54 5.72 5.56
N ALA A 111 0.17 6.43 4.49
CA ALA A 111 -1.08 7.18 4.42
C ALA A 111 -2.31 6.27 4.52
N LEU A 112 -2.25 5.05 3.96
CA LEU A 112 -3.32 4.06 4.05
C LEU A 112 -3.52 3.55 5.48
N ILE A 113 -2.44 3.26 6.22
CA ILE A 113 -2.53 2.88 7.63
C ILE A 113 -3.11 4.03 8.46
N GLU A 114 -2.65 5.26 8.24
CA GLU A 114 -3.18 6.45 8.93
C GLU A 114 -4.68 6.66 8.64
N PHE A 115 -5.11 6.42 7.39
CA PHE A 115 -6.53 6.48 7.00
C PHE A 115 -7.37 5.39 7.67
N MET A 116 -6.84 4.17 7.79
CA MET A 116 -7.52 3.08 8.51
C MET A 116 -7.66 3.38 10.00
N ASP A 117 -6.61 3.95 10.61
CA ASP A 117 -6.59 4.34 12.02
C ASP A 117 -7.58 5.49 12.31
N SER A 118 -7.68 6.50 11.44
CA SER A 118 -8.65 7.59 11.60
C SER A 118 -10.08 7.09 11.50
N ARG A 119 -10.38 6.27 10.49
CA ARG A 119 -11.71 5.67 10.29
C ARG A 119 -12.14 4.78 11.44
N SER A 120 -11.19 4.07 12.06
CA SER A 120 -11.42 3.25 13.26
C SER A 120 -11.89 4.10 14.44
N ARG A 121 -11.24 5.24 14.66
CA ARG A 121 -11.55 6.18 15.74
C ARG A 121 -12.90 6.87 15.55
N GLU A 122 -13.27 7.20 14.32
CA GLU A 122 -14.57 7.84 14.00
C GLU A 122 -15.77 6.90 14.20
N ARG A 123 -15.54 5.58 14.19
CA ARG A 123 -16.58 4.54 14.35
C ARG A 123 -16.64 3.92 15.74
N SER A 124 -15.76 4.34 16.66
CA SER A 124 -15.72 3.90 18.07
C SER A 124 -16.49 4.88 18.95
#